data_AF-A0A3A8ISD7-F1
#
_entry.id   AF-A0A3A8ISD7-F1
#
_cell.length_a   1.000
_cell.length_b   1.000
_cell.length_c   1.000
_cell.angle_alpha   90.00
_cell.angle_beta   90.00
_cell.angle_gamma   90.00
#
_symmetry.space_group_name_H-M   'P 1'
#
loop_
_entity.id
_entity.type
_entity.pdbx_description
1 polymer ?
#
loop_
_entity_poly.entity_id
_entity_poly.type
_entity_poly.pdbx_seq_one_letter_code
_entity_poly.pdbx_strand_id
1 'polypeptide(L)'
;MTRDGRVPVASLEADGPSRRPGTPIAPTPPAPKPVALLEVLSQRVDAELGSWREGVQPLLHDVRQVLLSLDPPGDAMLPSPQEQQKLRARATAALEEAEDVLEALQLGARSGGRGSG
;
A
#
# COMPACT_ATOMS: atom_id res chain seq x y z
N MET A 1 -65.84 -41.37 1.32
CA MET A 1 -65.60 -41.89 2.69
C MET A 1 -64.20 -41.43 3.09
N THR A 2 -64.11 -40.26 3.74
CA THR A 2 -63.76 -40.07 5.18
C THR A 2 -62.26 -39.76 5.28
N ARG A 3 -61.80 -38.49 5.37
CA ARG A 3 -61.83 -37.46 6.44
C ARG A 3 -60.88 -37.79 7.61
N ASP A 4 -60.19 -36.73 8.06
CA ASP A 4 -59.28 -36.60 9.23
C ASP A 4 -57.84 -37.09 9.01
N GLY A 5 -56.78 -36.36 9.37
CA GLY A 5 -56.67 -35.56 10.59
C GLY A 5 -55.90 -34.25 10.47
N ARG A 6 -56.44 -33.32 11.26
CA ARG A 6 -56.06 -31.95 11.56
C ARG A 6 -54.82 -31.91 12.48
N VAL A 7 -54.07 -30.82 12.35
CA VAL A 7 -52.95 -30.38 13.22
C VAL A 7 -53.25 -30.47 14.72
N PRO A 8 -52.18 -30.54 15.53
CA PRO A 8 -52.05 -29.63 16.65
C PRO A 8 -50.87 -28.69 16.43
N VAL A 9 -51.20 -27.39 16.55
CA VAL A 9 -50.27 -26.29 16.80
C VAL A 9 -50.08 -26.22 18.31
N ALA A 10 -48.84 -25.99 18.75
CA ALA A 10 -48.39 -25.47 20.06
C ALA A 10 -47.01 -26.09 20.31
N SER A 11 -45.96 -25.41 20.73
CA SER A 11 -45.72 -24.04 21.15
C SER A 11 -44.18 -23.97 21.26
N LEU A 12 -43.55 -22.95 20.70
CA LEU A 12 -43.08 -21.80 21.46
C LEU A 12 -41.69 -22.04 22.08
N GLU A 13 -40.72 -21.31 21.51
CA GLU A 13 -39.50 -20.77 22.14
C GLU A 13 -38.43 -21.78 22.60
N ALA A 14 -37.27 -21.74 21.93
CA ALA A 14 -36.04 -21.27 22.58
C ALA A 14 -34.90 -21.14 21.55
N ASP A 15 -34.45 -19.89 21.39
CA ASP A 15 -33.05 -19.53 21.15
C ASP A 15 -32.40 -19.93 19.82
N GLY A 16 -32.81 -19.25 18.74
CA GLY A 16 -31.98 -19.11 17.53
C GLY A 16 -31.33 -17.73 17.55
N PRO A 17 -29.99 -17.61 17.47
CA PRO A 17 -29.32 -16.33 17.60
C PRO A 17 -29.82 -15.38 16.51
N SER A 18 -30.34 -14.23 16.95
CA SER A 18 -30.66 -13.07 16.13
C SER A 18 -29.64 -12.92 15.01
N ARG A 19 -30.02 -13.30 13.79
CA ARG A 19 -29.36 -12.81 12.58
C ARG A 19 -29.59 -11.31 12.56
N ARG A 20 -28.65 -10.57 13.13
CA ARG A 20 -28.57 -9.12 12.94
C ARG A 20 -28.64 -8.89 11.42
N PRO A 21 -29.45 -7.94 10.95
CA PRO A 21 -29.42 -7.57 9.54
C PRO A 21 -27.97 -7.21 9.20
N GLY A 22 -27.39 -7.95 8.27
CA GLY A 22 -26.03 -7.69 7.80
C GLY A 22 -25.98 -6.24 7.34
N THR A 23 -25.26 -5.41 8.09
CA THR A 23 -24.86 -4.08 7.62
C THR A 23 -24.26 -4.26 6.23
N PRO A 24 -24.74 -3.53 5.20
CA PRO A 24 -24.10 -3.57 3.90
C PRO A 24 -22.64 -3.21 4.12
N ILE A 25 -21.72 -4.11 3.76
CA ILE A 25 -20.30 -3.83 3.73
C ILE A 25 -20.15 -2.73 2.68
N ALA A 26 -20.02 -1.49 3.14
CA ALA A 26 -19.70 -0.37 2.25
C ALA A 26 -18.43 -0.77 1.49
N PRO A 27 -18.37 -0.58 0.16
CA PRO A 27 -17.17 -0.91 -0.60
C PRO A 27 -16.01 -0.13 0.02
N THR A 28 -15.01 -0.86 0.52
CA THR A 28 -13.76 -0.27 1.01
C THR A 28 -13.22 0.62 -0.11
N PRO A 29 -12.87 1.89 0.15
CA PRO A 29 -12.29 2.74 -0.88
C PRO A 29 -11.06 2.03 -1.47
N PRO A 30 -10.86 2.10 -2.80
CA PRO A 30 -9.72 1.46 -3.43
C PRO A 30 -8.44 1.98 -2.80
N ALA A 31 -7.53 1.05 -2.45
CA ALA A 31 -6.23 1.41 -1.91
C ALA A 31 -5.50 2.36 -2.88
N PRO A 32 -4.81 3.40 -2.38
CA PRO A 32 -4.09 4.33 -3.22
C PRO A 32 -3.05 3.59 -4.06
N LYS A 33 -2.91 4.00 -5.32
CA LYS A 33 -1.94 3.40 -6.24
C LYS A 33 -0.51 3.62 -5.72
N PRO A 34 0.39 2.63 -5.84
CA PRO A 34 1.79 2.77 -5.40
C PRO A 34 2.49 4.00 -5.99
N VAL A 35 2.22 4.33 -7.25
CA VAL A 35 2.75 5.52 -7.92
C VAL A 35 2.30 6.80 -7.20
N ALA A 36 1.04 6.90 -6.78
CA ALA A 36 0.54 8.08 -6.08
C ALA A 36 1.18 8.25 -4.70
N LEU A 37 1.46 7.15 -3.99
CA LEU A 37 2.19 7.20 -2.73
C LEU A 37 3.64 7.64 -2.92
N LEU A 38 4.29 7.19 -4.00
CA LEU A 38 5.65 7.61 -4.34
C LEU A 38 5.72 9.10 -4.68
N GLU A 39 4.73 9.65 -5.40
CA GLU A 39 4.69 11.09 -5.69
C GLU A 39 4.59 11.93 -4.40
N VAL A 40 3.81 11.49 -3.42
CA VAL A 40 3.74 12.14 -2.11
C VAL A 40 5.08 12.05 -1.37
N LEU A 41 5.73 10.88 -1.43
CA LEU A 41 7.04 10.68 -0.82
C LEU A 41 8.11 11.56 -1.49
N SER A 42 8.12 11.63 -2.82
CA SER A 42 9.03 12.50 -3.57
C SER A 42 8.82 13.97 -3.26
N GLN A 43 7.57 14.43 -3.12
CA GLN A 43 7.27 15.81 -2.72
C GLN A 43 7.76 16.12 -1.31
N ARG A 44 7.59 15.18 -0.37
CA ARG A 44 8.11 15.33 0.99
C ARG A 44 9.62 15.34 1.02
N VAL A 45 10.26 14.46 0.27
CA VAL A 45 11.71 14.42 0.11
C VAL A 45 12.22 15.75 -0.45
N ASP A 46 11.58 16.28 -1.50
CA ASP A 46 11.94 17.57 -2.08
C ASP A 46 11.75 18.73 -1.09
N ALA A 47 10.71 18.70 -0.25
CA ALA A 47 10.42 19.75 0.73
C ALA A 47 11.34 19.70 1.96
N GLU A 48 11.69 18.50 2.45
CA GLU A 48 12.38 18.30 3.73
C GLU A 48 13.90 18.17 3.57
N LEU A 49 14.38 17.62 2.45
CA LEU A 49 15.81 17.26 2.33
C LEU A 49 16.67 18.38 1.74
N GLY A 50 16.10 19.40 1.10
CA GLY A 50 16.88 20.53 0.56
C GLY A 50 18.06 20.06 -0.31
N SER A 51 19.30 20.32 0.11
CA SER A 51 20.52 19.89 -0.60
C SER A 51 20.76 18.37 -0.57
N TRP A 52 20.19 17.64 0.39
CA TRP A 52 20.29 16.18 0.49
C TRP A 52 19.45 15.44 -0.55
N ARG A 53 18.55 16.16 -1.23
CA ARG A 53 17.77 15.68 -2.36
C ARG A 53 18.64 15.05 -3.44
N GLU A 54 19.80 15.63 -3.74
CA GLU A 54 20.67 15.20 -4.85
C GLU A 54 21.10 13.72 -4.74
N GLY A 55 21.24 13.19 -3.51
CA GLY A 55 21.60 11.80 -3.28
C GLY A 55 20.42 10.81 -3.41
N VAL A 56 19.18 11.28 -3.23
CA VAL A 56 17.99 10.42 -3.10
C VAL A 56 17.05 10.52 -4.31
N GLN A 57 17.01 11.68 -4.98
CA GLN A 57 16.23 11.92 -6.20
C GLN A 57 16.42 10.85 -7.29
N PRO A 58 17.64 10.43 -7.67
CA PRO A 58 17.81 9.42 -8.71
C PRO A 58 17.19 8.07 -8.32
N LEU A 59 17.27 7.69 -7.04
CA LEU A 59 16.71 6.43 -6.54
C LEU A 59 15.18 6.47 -6.57
N LEU A 60 14.57 7.59 -6.14
CA LEU A 60 13.11 7.78 -6.23
C LEU A 60 12.63 7.84 -7.68
N HIS A 61 13.41 8.42 -8.59
CA HIS A 61 13.11 8.41 -10.01
C HIS A 61 13.08 6.97 -10.55
N ASP A 62 14.07 6.15 -10.18
CA ASP A 62 14.14 4.75 -10.59
C ASP A 62 12.95 3.94 -10.06
N VAL A 63 12.59 4.10 -8.78
CA VAL A 63 11.39 3.45 -8.21
C VAL A 63 10.14 3.88 -8.97
N ARG A 64 10.03 5.16 -9.36
CA ARG A 64 8.89 5.66 -10.14
C ARG A 64 8.76 4.97 -11.48
N GLN A 65 9.85 4.86 -12.24
CA GLN A 65 9.83 4.18 -13.54
C GLN A 65 9.45 2.71 -13.40
N VAL A 66 9.93 2.05 -12.34
CA VAL A 66 9.61 0.65 -12.05
C VAL A 66 8.12 0.50 -11.68
N LEU A 67 7.58 1.38 -10.85
CA LEU A 67 6.16 1.36 -10.50
C LEU A 67 5.26 1.68 -11.70
N LEU A 68 5.65 2.60 -12.58
CA LEU A 68 4.94 2.85 -13.85
C LEU A 68 4.98 1.64 -14.80
N SER A 69 6.01 0.80 -14.71
CA SER A 69 6.06 -0.45 -15.45
C SER A 69 5.17 -1.54 -14.84
N LEU A 70 4.94 -1.48 -13.52
CA LEU A 70 4.09 -2.42 -12.77
C LEU A 70 2.61 -2.04 -12.76
N ASP A 71 2.28 -0.76 -12.92
CA ASP A 71 0.94 -0.20 -13.06
C ASP A 71 0.95 0.85 -14.18
N PRO A 72 1.06 0.41 -15.46
CA PRO A 72 1.13 1.34 -16.57
C PRO A 72 -0.22 2.05 -16.76
N PRO A 73 -0.22 3.33 -17.16
CA PRO A 73 -1.46 4.08 -17.31
C PRO A 73 -2.29 3.58 -18.50
N GLY A 74 -3.60 3.44 -18.31
CA GLY A 74 -4.55 3.02 -19.34
C GLY A 74 -4.54 1.51 -19.59
N ASP A 75 -4.76 1.10 -20.85
CA ASP A 75 -4.81 -0.31 -21.29
C ASP A 75 -3.44 -0.86 -21.72
N ALA A 76 -2.35 -0.27 -21.22
CA ALA A 76 -1.01 -0.77 -21.50
C ALA A 76 -0.84 -2.19 -20.92
N MET A 77 -0.19 -3.06 -21.70
CA MET A 77 -0.05 -4.46 -21.33
C MET A 77 0.88 -4.59 -20.12
N LEU A 78 0.39 -5.30 -19.08
CA LEU A 78 1.21 -5.61 -17.91
C LEU A 78 2.36 -6.56 -18.30
N PRO A 79 3.56 -6.37 -17.72
CA PRO A 79 4.67 -7.30 -17.90
C PRO A 79 4.32 -8.69 -17.36
N SER A 80 5.06 -9.71 -17.79
CA SER A 80 4.84 -11.08 -17.32
C SER A 80 5.04 -11.19 -15.80
N PRO A 81 4.45 -12.17 -15.11
CA PRO A 81 4.61 -12.31 -13.66
C PRO A 81 6.09 -12.39 -13.21
N GLN A 82 6.96 -13.01 -14.01
CA GLN A 82 8.39 -13.09 -13.71
C GLN A 82 9.08 -11.72 -13.83
N GLU A 83 8.71 -10.93 -14.85
CA GLU A 83 9.21 -9.56 -15.01
C GLU A 83 8.67 -8.65 -13.92
N GLN A 84 7.41 -8.81 -13.52
CA GLN A 84 6.84 -8.08 -12.39
C GLN A 84 7.62 -8.36 -11.09
N GLN A 85 8.00 -9.61 -10.83
CA GLN A 85 8.80 -9.94 -9.64
C GLN A 85 10.18 -9.29 -9.69
N LYS A 86 10.84 -9.29 -10.86
CA LYS A 86 12.12 -8.59 -11.06
C LYS A 86 12.00 -7.09 -10.84
N LEU A 87 10.94 -6.48 -11.37
CA LEU A 87 10.62 -5.06 -11.19
C LEU A 87 10.38 -4.76 -9.71
N ARG A 88 9.57 -5.55 -9.00
CA ARG A 88 9.35 -5.39 -7.56
C ARG A 88 10.66 -5.48 -6.76
N ALA A 89 11.49 -6.47 -7.05
CA ALA A 89 12.81 -6.61 -6.40
C ALA A 89 13.71 -5.39 -6.67
N ARG A 90 13.70 -4.85 -7.90
CA ARG A 90 14.45 -3.64 -8.25
C ARG A 90 13.93 -2.41 -7.50
N ALA A 91 12.61 -2.24 -7.38
CA ALA A 91 12.03 -1.16 -6.58
C ALA A 91 12.42 -1.27 -5.10
N THR A 92 12.41 -2.48 -4.54
CA THR A 92 12.85 -2.70 -3.15
C THR A 92 14.31 -2.33 -2.97
N ALA A 93 15.21 -2.82 -3.82
CA ALA A 93 16.64 -2.51 -3.73
C ALA A 93 16.93 -0.99 -3.83
N ALA A 94 16.23 -0.27 -4.70
CA ALA A 94 16.38 1.18 -4.82
C ALA A 94 15.86 1.96 -3.59
N LEU A 95 14.83 1.45 -2.92
CA LEU A 95 14.34 2.02 -1.66
C LEU A 95 15.30 1.76 -0.50
N GLU A 96 15.87 0.56 -0.43
CA GLU A 96 16.91 0.21 0.56
C GLU A 96 18.15 1.10 0.38
N GLU A 97 18.61 1.31 -0.85
CA GLU A 97 19.73 2.23 -1.12
C GLU A 97 19.39 3.68 -0.74
N ALA A 98 18.14 4.10 -0.93
CA ALA A 98 17.71 5.44 -0.52
C ALA A 98 17.72 5.59 1.00
N GLU A 99 17.35 4.55 1.75
CA GLU A 99 17.47 4.50 3.21
C GLU A 99 18.94 4.61 3.64
N ASP A 100 19.84 3.82 3.05
CA ASP A 100 21.28 3.86 3.35
C ASP A 100 21.89 5.25 3.11
N VAL A 101 21.52 5.91 2.01
CA VAL A 101 21.97 7.27 1.70
C VAL A 101 21.44 8.26 2.73
N LEU A 102 20.18 8.16 3.13
CA LEU A 102 19.59 9.01 4.16
C LEU A 102 20.26 8.81 5.53
N GLU A 103 20.59 7.57 5.89
CA GLU A 103 21.34 7.25 7.10
C GLU A 103 22.75 7.85 7.09
N ALA A 104 23.48 7.69 5.98
CA ALA A 104 24.82 8.25 5.81
C ALA A 104 24.82 9.78 5.92
N LEU A 105 23.82 10.44 5.33
CA LEU A 105 23.63 11.89 5.41
C LEU A 105 23.32 12.34 6.84
N GLN A 106 22.46 11.59 7.55
CA GLN A 106 22.16 11.87 8.95
C GLN A 106 23.39 11.69 9.86
N LEU A 107 24.23 10.68 9.60
CA LEU A 107 25.49 10.47 10.30
C LEU A 107 26.49 11.61 10.03
N GLY A 108 26.59 12.05 8.77
CA GLY A 108 27.40 13.20 8.33
C GLY A 108 26.98 14.50 9.02
N ALA A 109 25.69 14.76 9.11
CA ALA A 109 25.14 15.93 9.79
C ALA A 109 25.48 15.95 11.29
N ARG A 110 25.42 14.80 11.97
CA ARG A 110 25.77 14.68 13.40
C ARG A 110 27.26 14.86 13.68
N SER A 111 28.11 14.41 12.75
CA SER A 111 29.57 14.49 12.87
C SER A 111 30.10 15.89 12.51
N GLY A 112 29.47 16.59 11.57
CA GLY A 112 29.79 17.98 11.22
C GLY A 112 29.48 19.01 12.32
N GLY A 113 28.58 18.69 13.26
CA GLY A 113 28.25 19.55 14.40
C GLY A 113 29.24 19.50 15.57
N ARG A 114 30.27 18.63 15.51
CA ARG A 114 31.17 18.31 16.63
C ARG A 114 32.59 18.86 16.48
N GLY A 115 32.74 19.95 15.71
CA GLY A 115 34.03 20.59 15.40
C GLY A 115 34.08 22.11 15.61
N SER A 116 33.20 22.67 16.43
CA SER A 116 33.32 24.05 16.92
C SER A 116 33.01 24.07 18.42
N GLY A 117 34.07 24.08 19.22
CA GLY A 117 34.05 24.08 20.68
C GLY A 117 35.44 23.85 21.21
#